data_AF-A0A3N0GYB8-F1
#
_entry.id   AF-A0A3N0GYB8-F1
#
_cell.length_a   1.000
_cell.length_b   1.000
_cell.length_c   1.000
_cell.angle_alpha   90.00
_cell.angle_beta   90.00
_cell.angle_gamma   90.00
#
_symmetry.space_group_name_H-M   'P 1'
#
loop_
_entity.id
_entity.type
_entity.pdbx_description
1 polymer ?
#
loop_
_entity_poly.entity_id
_entity_poly.type
_entity_poly.pdbx_seq_one_letter_code
_entity_poly.pdbx_strand_id
1 'polypeptide(L)' 'MAHGDSNSRIATRLTISEKTVRNHVSNIFAKLAVADRAQAIVRAREAGLGVHPPYER' A
#
# COMPACT_ATOMS: atom_id res chain seq x y z
N MET A 1 -3.01 1.53 -0.57
CA MET A 1 -2.46 1.04 -1.86
C MET A 1 -3.39 0.05 -2.56
N ALA A 2 -4.08 -0.84 -1.83
CA ALA A 2 -5.07 -1.76 -2.40
C ALA A 2 -6.40 -1.10 -2.84
N HIS A 3 -6.70 0.13 -2.39
CA HIS A 3 -7.90 0.89 -2.79
C HIS A 3 -7.67 1.89 -3.95
N GLY A 4 -6.50 1.89 -4.59
CA GLY A 4 -6.16 2.92 -5.57
C GLY A 4 -5.83 4.30 -4.97
N ASP A 5 -5.83 4.45 -3.65
CA ASP A 5 -5.38 5.70 -3.04
C ASP A 5 -3.91 5.99 -3.41
N SER A 6 -3.74 7.14 -4.04
CA SER A 6 -2.45 7.76 -4.33
C SER A 6 -1.69 8.03 -3.03
N ASN A 7 -0.36 7.97 -3.10
CA ASN A 7 0.51 8.21 -1.94
C ASN A 7 0.23 9.57 -1.26
N SER A 8 -0.26 10.54 -2.04
CA SER A 8 -0.75 11.85 -1.59
C SER A 8 -1.92 11.76 -0.61
N ARG A 9 -2.94 10.95 -0.89
CA ARG A 9 -4.08 10.77 0.04
C ARG A 9 -3.67 10.06 1.33
N ILE A 10 -2.78 9.09 1.23
CA ILE A 10 -2.22 8.38 2.41
C ILE A 10 -1.41 9.37 3.26
N ALA A 11 -0.60 10.22 2.62
CA ALA A 11 0.15 11.28 3.26
C ALA A 11 -0.77 12.26 4.00
N THR A 12 -1.86 12.72 3.36
CA THR A 12 -2.85 13.60 3.99
C THR A 12 -3.55 12.93 5.18
N ARG A 13 -3.99 11.67 5.05
CA ARG A 13 -4.66 10.94 6.14
C ARG A 13 -3.77 10.68 7.35
N LEU A 14 -2.48 10.44 7.11
CA LEU A 14 -1.51 10.16 8.16
C LEU A 14 -0.74 11.42 8.60
N THR A 15 -1.04 12.59 8.02
CA THR A 15 -0.37 13.86 8.27
C THR A 15 1.17 13.75 8.12
N ILE A 16 1.63 12.94 7.17
CA ILE A 16 3.05 12.73 6.87
C ILE A 16 3.37 13.11 5.43
N SER A 17 4.64 13.37 5.11
CA SER A 17 5.04 13.68 3.74
C SER A 17 4.87 12.46 2.81
N GLU A 18 4.61 12.71 1.52
CA GLU A 18 4.59 11.66 0.50
C GLU A 18 5.92 10.90 0.39
N LYS A 19 7.04 11.58 0.70
CA LYS A 19 8.36 10.95 0.79
C LYS A 19 8.39 9.91 1.92
N THR A 20 7.80 10.23 3.08
CA THR A 20 7.66 9.32 4.21
C THR A 20 6.78 8.12 3.85
N VAL A 21 5.66 8.35 3.15
CA VAL A 21 4.79 7.27 2.65
C VAL A 21 5.58 6.34 1.71
N ARG A 22 6.31 6.90 0.74
CA ARG A 22 7.17 6.09 -0.16
C ARG A 22 8.19 5.27 0.61
N ASN A 23 8.84 5.86 1.60
CA ASN A 23 9.83 5.14 2.41
C ASN A 23 9.20 3.98 3.19
N HIS A 24 7.99 4.18 3.73
CA HIS A 24 7.27 3.12 4.43
C HIS A 24 6.88 1.97 3.48
N VAL A 25 6.48 2.31 2.26
CA VAL A 25 6.10 1.36 1.22
C VAL A 25 7.31 0.58 0.72
N SER A 26 8.45 1.24 0.48
CA SER A 26 9.70 0.58 0.15
C SER A 26 10.15 -0.37 1.26
N ASN A 27 10.00 0.00 2.53
CA ASN A 27 10.28 -0.89 3.66
C ASN A 27 9.34 -2.10 3.72
N ILE A 28 8.05 -1.91 3.43
CA ILE A 28 7.08 -3.01 3.33
C ILE A 28 7.47 -3.93 2.16
N PHE A 29 7.85 -3.37 1.01
CA PHE A 29 8.28 -4.15 -0.16
C PHE A 29 9.54 -4.95 0.12
N ALA A 30 10.53 -4.35 0.80
CA ALA A 30 11.73 -5.04 1.23
C ALA A 30 11.40 -6.22 2.18
N LYS A 31 10.50 -6.01 3.14
CA LYS A 31 10.03 -7.07 4.06
C LYS A 31 9.25 -8.18 3.35
N LEU A 32 8.55 -7.84 2.27
CA LEU A 32 7.79 -8.78 1.45
C LEU A 32 8.62 -9.38 0.30
N ALA A 33 9.89 -9.01 0.17
CA ALA A 33 10.79 -9.38 -0.92
C ALA A 33 10.19 -9.17 -2.32
N VAL A 34 9.54 -8.02 -2.54
CA VAL A 34 8.94 -7.62 -3.82
C VAL A 34 9.65 -6.38 -4.37
N ALA A 35 9.92 -6.37 -5.68
CA ALA A 35 10.67 -5.28 -6.31
C ALA A 35 9.82 -4.01 -6.51
N ASP A 36 8.52 -4.17 -6.80
CA ASP A 36 7.67 -3.08 -7.23
C ASP A 36 6.24 -3.18 -6.70
N ARG A 37 5.52 -2.05 -6.76
CA ARG A 37 4.12 -1.96 -6.33
C ARG A 37 3.21 -2.98 -7.03
N ALA A 38 3.46 -3.28 -8.29
CA ALA A 38 2.70 -4.29 -9.02
C ALA A 38 2.89 -5.70 -8.39
N GLN A 39 4.14 -6.09 -8.15
CA GLN A 39 4.44 -7.36 -7.47
C GLN A 39 3.89 -7.40 -6.04
N ALA A 40 3.98 -6.29 -5.32
CA ALA A 40 3.39 -6.18 -3.98
C ALA A 40 1.87 -6.36 -3.99
N ILE A 41 1.16 -5.82 -5.00
CA ILE A 41 -0.28 -6.00 -5.15
C ILE A 41 -0.63 -7.45 -5.48
N VAL A 42 0.12 -8.10 -6.37
CA VAL A 42 -0.07 -9.52 -6.71
C VAL A 42 0.15 -10.38 -5.47
N ARG A 43 1.26 -10.20 -4.77
CA ARG A 43 1.59 -10.96 -3.55
C ARG A 43 0.60 -10.70 -2.42
N ALA A 44 0.12 -9.47 -2.27
CA ALA A 44 -0.95 -9.15 -1.32
C ALA A 44 -2.24 -9.89 -1.67
N ARG A 45 -2.65 -9.92 -2.94
CA ARG A 45 -3.82 -10.69 -3.39
C ARG A 45 -3.66 -12.19 -3.15
N GLU A 46 -2.49 -12.75 -3.45
CA GLU A 46 -2.16 -14.16 -3.16
C GLU A 46 -2.20 -14.47 -1.65
N ALA A 47 -1.77 -13.51 -0.82
CA ALA A 47 -1.84 -13.61 0.64
C ALA A 47 -3.24 -13.31 1.22
N GLY A 48 -4.26 -13.08 0.38
CA GLY A 48 -5.62 -12.72 0.82
C GLY A 48 -5.75 -11.30 1.39
N LEU A 49 -4.73 -10.46 1.23
CA LEU A 49 -4.68 -9.06 1.70
C LEU A 49 -5.15 -8.12 0.57
N GLY A 50 -6.15 -7.29 0.84
CA GLY A 50 -6.70 -6.33 -0.14
C GLY A 50 -8.10 -6.67 -0.65
N VAL A 51 -8.72 -7.73 -0.14
CA VAL A 51 -10.17 -7.94 -0.18
C VAL A 51 -10.81 -7.29 1.04
N HIS A 52 -10.91 -5.95 1.02
CA HIS A 52 -11.91 -5.29 1.86
C HIS A 52 -13.17 -5.12 0.98
N PRO A 53 -14.33 -5.69 1.35
CA PRO A 53 -15.56 -5.51 0.60
C PRO A 53 -15.88 -4.00 0.49
N PRO A 54 -16.46 -3.50 -0.62
CA PRO A 54 -16.63 -2.07 -0.87
C PRO A 54 -17.65 -1.36 0.04
N TYR A 55 -18.02 -1.93 1.18
CA TYR A 55 -18.98 -1.36 2.12
C TYR A 55 -18.70 -1.84 3.56
N GLU A 56 -17.99 -1.06 4.35
CA GLU A 56 -18.26 -1.02 5.80
C GLU A 56 -18.36 0.46 6.17
N ARG A 57 -19.42 0.75 6.93
CA ARG A 57 -20.23 1.98 6.92
C ARG A 57 -19.54 3.23 7.43
#